data_AF-A0A972N6V1-F1
#
_entry.id   AF-A0A972N6V1-F1
#
_cell.length_a   1.000
_cell.length_b   1.000
_cell.length_c   1.000
_cell.angle_alpha   90.00
_cell.angle_beta   90.00
_cell.angle_gamma   90.00
#
_symmetry.space_group_name_H-M   'P 1'
#
loop_
_entity.id
_entity.type
_entity.pdbx_description
1 polymer ?
#
loop_
_entity_poly.entity_id
_entity_poly.type
_entity_poly.pdbx_seq_one_letter_code
_entity_poly.pdbx_strand_id
1 'polypeptide(L)' 'KESMERFKEYLNNHGIICTIRESKGLDISAACGQLREKSEVKQ' A
#
# COMPACT_ATOMS: atom_id res chain seq x y z
N LYS A 1 5.76 6.97 -8.77
CA LYS A 1 6.11 5.55 -9.07
C LYS A 1 7.63 5.39 -9.13
N GLU A 2 8.30 6.21 -9.94
CA GLU A 2 9.77 6.28 -10.08
C GLU A 2 10.54 6.31 -8.75
N SER A 3 10.10 7.10 -7.76
CA SER A 3 10.76 7.14 -6.44
C SER A 3 10.68 5.82 -5.66
N MET A 4 9.56 5.10 -5.74
CA MET A 4 9.42 3.79 -5.07
C MET A 4 10.24 2.72 -5.78
N GLU A 5 10.33 2.78 -7.11
CA GLU A 5 11.15 1.87 -7.92
C GLU A 5 12.64 2.04 -7.59
N ARG A 6 13.14 3.29 -7.55
CA ARG A 6 14.51 3.59 -7.12
C ARG A 6 14.83 3.09 -5.72
N PHE A 7 13.89 3.24 -4.77
CA PHE A 7 14.08 2.76 -3.40
C PHE A 7 14.12 1.23 -3.33
N LYS A 8 13.21 0.56 -4.06
CA LYS A 8 13.20 -0.90 -4.21
C LYS A 8 14.52 -1.41 -4.78
N GLU A 9 15.04 -0.77 -5.83
CA GLU A 9 16.33 -1.11 -6.44
C GLU A 9 17.49 -0.90 -5.47
N TYR A 10 17.53 0.23 -4.77
CA TYR A 10 18.53 0.51 -3.74
C TYR A 10 18.59 -0.61 -2.69
N LEU A 11 17.45 -1.02 -2.12
CA LEU A 11 17.41 -2.07 -1.10
C LEU A 11 17.85 -3.44 -1.66
N ASN A 12 17.37 -3.81 -2.84
CA ASN A 12 17.75 -5.09 -3.46
C ASN A 12 19.25 -5.14 -3.77
N ASN A 13 19.85 -4.03 -4.21
CA ASN A 13 21.29 -3.94 -4.47
C ASN A 13 22.13 -4.11 -3.18
N HIS A 14 21.55 -3.85 -2.00
CA HIS A 14 22.18 -4.08 -0.70
C HIS A 14 21.85 -5.47 -0.11
N GLY A 15 21.27 -6.39 -0.91
CA GLY A 15 20.92 -7.73 -0.49
C GLY A 15 19.63 -7.82 0.35
N ILE A 16 18.87 -6.72 0.46
CA ILE A 16 17.59 -6.69 1.18
C ILE A 16 16.46 -6.89 0.17
N ILE A 17 15.81 -8.05 0.21
CA ILE A 17 14.70 -8.37 -0.69
C ILE A 17 13.55 -7.39 -0.47
N CYS A 18 13.23 -6.61 -1.49
CA CYS A 18 12.18 -5.60 -1.46
C CYS A 18 11.26 -5.72 -2.67
N THR A 19 9.94 -5.71 -2.42
CA THR A 19 8.88 -5.77 -3.44
C THR A 19 7.88 -4.63 -3.26
N ILE A 20 7.40 -4.05 -4.36
CA ILE A 20 6.33 -3.05 -4.33
C ILE A 20 4.99 -3.79 -4.31
N ARG A 21 4.16 -3.52 -3.30
CA ARG A 21 2.83 -4.12 -3.16
C ARG A 21 1.82 -3.40 -4.07
N GLU A 22 1.07 -4.16 -4.84
CA GLU A 22 -0.09 -3.65 -5.58
C GLU A 22 -1.28 -3.43 -4.64
N SER A 23 -1.94 -2.27 -4.75
CA SER A 23 -3.15 -1.97 -3.99
C SER A 23 -4.37 -2.59 -4.68
N LYS A 24 -4.95 -3.61 -4.05
CA LYS A 24 -6.20 -4.25 -4.49
C LYS A 24 -7.40 -3.73 -3.71
N GLY A 25 -8.59 -3.75 -4.32
CA GLY A 25 -9.86 -3.38 -3.67
C GLY A 25 -10.05 -1.87 -3.47
N LEU A 26 -9.35 -1.04 -4.25
CA LEU A 26 -9.47 0.43 -4.17
C LEU A 26 -10.86 0.91 -4.64
N ASP A 27 -11.41 0.23 -5.63
CA ASP A 27 -12.73 0.41 -6.23
C ASP A 27 -13.87 0.12 -5.24
N ILE A 28 -13.67 -0.86 -4.35
CA ILE A 28 -14.64 -1.25 -3.33
C ILE A 28 -14.32 -0.72 -1.93
N SER A 29 -13.43 0.28 -1.82
CA SER A 29 -13.02 0.89 -0.54
C SER A 29 -12.46 -0.11 0.49
N ALA A 30 -11.80 -1.16 0.02
CA ALA A 30 -11.24 -2.23 0.84
C ALA A 30 -9.72 -2.37 0.71
N ALA A 31 -9.04 -1.42 0.05
CA ALA A 31 -7.57 -1.40 0.05
C ALA A 31 -7.03 -1.15 1.46
N CYS A 32 -5.77 -1.50 1.69
CA CYS A 32 -5.11 -1.26 2.98
C CYS A 32 -5.22 0.22 3.39
N GLY A 33 -5.67 0.45 4.62
CA GLY A 33 -5.92 1.80 5.15
C GLY A 33 -7.31 2.38 4.85
N GLN A 34 -8.13 1.75 4.02
CA GLN A 34 -9.51 2.20 3.74
C GLN A 34 -10.56 1.56 4.65
N LEU A 35 -10.23 0.46 5.34
CA LEU A 35 -11.15 -0.21 6.26
C LEU A 35 -11.36 0.67 7.50
N ARG A 36 -12.44 1.46 7.49
CA ARG A 36 -12.94 2.19 8.65
C ARG A 36 -14.17 1.47 9.18
N GLU A 37 -14.22 1.27 10.49
CA GLU A 37 -15.43 0.80 11.15
C GLU A 37 -16.51 1.86 10.96
N LYS A 38 -17.60 1.51 10.25
CA LYS A 38 -18.81 2.33 10.24
C LYS A 38 -19.51 2.11 11.58
N SER A 39 -18.94 2.65 12.65
CA SER A 39 -19.73 2.90 13.85
C SER A 39 -20.84 3.84 13.42
N GLU A 40 -22.06 3.42 13.72
CA GLU A 40 -23.32 3.96 13.25
C GLU A 40 -23.33 5.49 13.28
N VAL A 41 -23.96 6.08 12.25
CA VAL A 41 -24.18 7.52 12.13
C VAL A 41 -24.72 8.04 13.46
N LYS A 42 -23.89 8.73 14.25
CA LYS A 42 -24.41 9.64 15.27
C LYS A 42 -25.14 10.73 14.51
N GLN A 43 -26.47 10.64 14.59
CA GLN A 43 -27.45 11.55 14.05
C GLN A 43 -27.20 12.98 14.54
#